data_AF-A0A7C1ILJ4-F1
#
_entry.id   AF-A0A7C1ILJ4-F1
#
_cell.length_a   1.000
_cell.length_b   1.000
_cell.length_c   1.000
_cell.angle_alpha   90.00
_cell.angle_beta   90.00
_cell.angle_gamma   90.00
#
_symmetry.space_group_name_H-M   'P 1'
#
loop_
_entity.id
_entity.type
_entity.pdbx_description
1 polymer ?
#
loop_
_entity_poly.entity_id
_entity_poly.type
_entity_poly.pdbx_seq_one_letter_code
_entity_poly.pdbx_strand_id
1 'polypeptide(L)'
;MSVRYHLRYQIAPEHDVEKVTTELAAFCRKHEIEEVVLFYGAEMFNSGLLSSADEDRWFDTIRRSTEILHTAGIDYSLNPWMTVLHTDRGRSMPADRSFAPMVSPAGETATAVASFADPAWREYIAHQYGRFAGLGFRVVWVEDDYRYHN
;
A
#
# COMPACT_ATOMS: atom_id res chain seq x y z
N MET A 1 19.47 -17.85 -16.42
CA MET A 1 18.41 -17.08 -15.72
C MET A 1 18.29 -15.75 -16.43
N SER A 2 17.12 -15.39 -16.96
CA SER A 2 16.90 -14.00 -17.40
C SER A 2 16.66 -13.12 -16.18
N VAL A 3 17.15 -11.89 -16.23
CA VAL A 3 16.85 -10.88 -15.21
C VAL A 3 15.47 -10.32 -15.52
N ARG A 4 14.62 -10.23 -14.49
CA ARG A 4 13.30 -9.61 -14.59
C ARG A 4 13.35 -8.22 -13.98
N TYR A 5 12.97 -7.20 -14.75
CA TYR A 5 12.92 -5.83 -14.26
C TYR A 5 11.51 -5.48 -13.80
N HIS A 6 11.43 -4.82 -12.65
CA HIS A 6 10.20 -4.19 -12.20
C HIS A 6 10.39 -2.70 -11.95
N LEU A 7 9.36 -1.92 -12.24
CA LEU A 7 9.29 -0.49 -11.94
C LEU A 7 8.40 -0.28 -10.72
N ARG A 8 8.96 0.31 -9.66
CA ARG A 8 8.18 0.72 -8.49
C ARG A 8 7.53 2.06 -8.79
N TYR A 9 6.20 2.15 -8.74
CA TYR A 9 5.46 3.33 -9.17
C TYR A 9 4.26 3.61 -8.28
N GLN A 10 4.10 4.86 -7.87
CA GLN A 10 2.95 5.29 -7.08
C GLN A 10 1.83 5.77 -8.00
N ILE A 11 0.67 5.14 -7.87
CA ILE A 11 -0.59 5.70 -8.37
C ILE A 11 -1.25 6.42 -7.19
N ALA A 12 -2.00 7.49 -7.45
CA ALA A 12 -2.73 8.20 -6.40
C ALA A 12 -4.19 8.47 -6.84
N PRO A 13 -5.17 8.35 -5.93
CA PRO A 13 -6.58 8.61 -6.23
C PRO A 13 -6.87 10.07 -6.64
N GLU A 14 -5.95 10.99 -6.37
CA GLU A 14 -5.99 12.41 -6.77
C GLU A 14 -5.69 12.62 -8.26
N HIS A 15 -5.15 11.60 -8.95
CA HIS A 15 -4.78 11.67 -10.35
C HIS A 15 -5.85 11.08 -11.27
N ASP A 16 -5.75 11.41 -12.56
CA ASP A 16 -6.44 10.69 -13.62
C ASP A 16 -5.78 9.31 -13.78
N VAL A 17 -6.31 8.33 -13.04
CA VAL A 17 -5.77 6.96 -12.95
C VAL A 17 -5.69 6.30 -14.32
N GLU A 18 -6.68 6.50 -15.18
CA GLU A 18 -6.73 5.89 -16.50
C GLU A 18 -5.63 6.44 -17.39
N LYS A 19 -5.51 7.77 -17.45
CA LYS A 19 -4.46 8.43 -18.21
C LYS A 19 -3.06 8.05 -17.71
N VAL A 20 -2.82 8.20 -16.40
CA VAL A 20 -1.50 7.94 -15.79
C VAL A 20 -1.10 6.48 -15.98
N THR A 21 -2.02 5.54 -15.77
CA THR A 21 -1.70 4.11 -15.93
C THR A 21 -1.48 3.74 -17.40
N THR A 22 -2.21 4.35 -18.32
CA THR A 22 -2.00 4.14 -19.77
C THR A 22 -0.62 4.65 -20.20
N GLU A 23 -0.21 5.83 -19.72
CA GLU A 23 1.11 6.40 -19.97
C GLU A 23 2.22 5.53 -19.34
N LEU A 24 2.00 5.02 -18.11
CA LEU A 24 2.90 4.09 -17.44
C LEU A 24 3.05 2.78 -18.23
N ALA A 25 1.97 2.19 -18.71
CA ALA A 25 2.00 0.98 -19.53
C ALA A 25 2.72 1.22 -20.86
N ALA A 26 2.53 2.39 -21.49
CA ALA A 26 3.28 2.77 -22.69
C ALA A 26 4.78 2.92 -22.40
N PHE A 27 5.15 3.50 -21.26
CA PHE A 27 6.53 3.59 -20.80
C PHE A 27 7.14 2.19 -20.59
N CYS A 28 6.45 1.31 -19.88
CA CYS A 28 6.92 -0.05 -19.62
C CYS A 28 7.15 -0.83 -20.92
N ARG A 29 6.21 -0.78 -21.87
CA ARG A 29 6.37 -1.42 -23.19
C ARG A 29 7.54 -0.86 -23.98
N LYS A 30 7.74 0.46 -23.97
CA LYS A 30 8.86 1.11 -24.68
C LYS A 30 10.22 0.69 -24.13
N HIS A 31 10.29 0.40 -22.83
CA HIS A 31 11.53 0.11 -22.11
C HIS A 31 11.68 -1.35 -21.69
N GLU A 32 10.83 -2.25 -22.22
CA GLU A 32 10.86 -3.69 -21.95
C GLU A 32 10.81 -4.02 -20.44
N ILE A 33 10.04 -3.21 -19.68
CA ILE A 33 9.78 -3.44 -18.27
C ILE A 33 8.59 -4.38 -18.17
N GLU A 34 8.81 -5.56 -17.59
CA GLU A 34 7.84 -6.65 -17.56
C GLU A 34 6.84 -6.54 -16.40
N GLU A 35 7.12 -5.68 -15.41
CA GLU A 35 6.33 -5.60 -14.19
C GLU A 35 6.31 -4.19 -13.58
N VAL A 36 5.15 -3.82 -13.04
CA VAL A 36 5.01 -2.64 -12.19
C VAL A 36 4.68 -3.08 -10.75
N VAL A 37 5.46 -2.59 -9.79
CA VAL A 37 5.15 -2.69 -8.36
C VAL A 37 4.43 -1.41 -7.97
N LEU A 38 3.12 -1.50 -7.78
CA LEU A 38 2.26 -0.39 -7.42
C LEU A 38 2.39 -0.06 -5.94
N PHE A 39 2.45 1.23 -5.62
CA PHE A 39 2.28 1.74 -4.26
C PHE A 39 0.92 2.40 -4.08
N TYR A 40 0.45 2.37 -2.84
CA TYR A 40 -0.53 3.33 -2.33
C TYR A 40 0.02 4.09 -1.12
N GLY A 41 -0.49 5.30 -0.87
CA GLY A 41 -0.18 6.06 0.33
C GLY A 41 1.29 6.38 0.56
N ALA A 42 2.13 6.36 -0.49
CA ALA A 42 3.55 6.64 -0.38
C ALA A 42 3.87 8.14 -0.33
N GLU A 43 5.01 8.47 0.28
CA GLU A 43 5.55 9.83 0.41
C GLU A 43 4.54 10.86 0.92
N MET A 44 4.22 11.90 0.13
CA MET A 44 3.30 12.97 0.53
C MET A 44 1.84 12.52 0.68
N PHE A 45 1.50 11.31 0.20
CA PHE A 45 0.17 10.72 0.34
C PHE A 45 0.06 9.84 1.59
N ASN A 46 1.12 9.75 2.41
CA ASN A 46 1.12 8.95 3.62
C ASN A 46 0.36 9.66 4.76
N SER A 47 -0.91 9.31 4.94
CA SER A 47 -1.76 9.73 6.06
C SER A 47 -1.70 8.78 7.28
N GLY A 48 -0.92 7.70 7.20
CA GLY A 48 -0.92 6.62 8.20
C GLY A 48 -1.91 5.51 7.82
N LEU A 49 -2.24 4.66 8.80
CA LEU A 49 -3.16 3.54 8.59
C LEU A 49 -4.45 4.04 7.93
N LEU A 50 -5.00 3.27 6.99
CA LEU A 50 -6.17 3.67 6.20
C LEU A 50 -7.46 3.59 7.03
N SER A 51 -8.27 4.64 6.96
CA SER A 51 -9.70 4.57 7.31
C SER A 51 -10.42 3.61 6.37
N SER A 52 -11.65 3.20 6.69
CA SER A 52 -12.46 2.39 5.75
C SER A 52 -12.67 3.12 4.42
N ALA A 53 -12.93 4.43 4.46
CA ALA A 53 -13.16 5.23 3.26
C ALA A 53 -11.88 5.37 2.41
N ASP A 54 -10.72 5.57 3.05
CA ASP A 54 -9.45 5.63 2.33
C ASP A 54 -9.08 4.27 1.74
N GLU A 55 -9.32 3.17 2.48
CA GLU A 55 -9.11 1.81 1.99
C GLU A 55 -9.93 1.56 0.71
N ASP A 56 -11.21 1.94 0.69
CA ASP A 56 -12.07 1.82 -0.49
C ASP A 56 -11.53 2.63 -1.67
N ARG A 57 -11.11 3.87 -1.40
CA ARG A 57 -10.58 4.80 -2.41
C ARG A 57 -9.27 4.30 -3.03
N TRP A 58 -8.36 3.80 -2.20
CA TRP A 58 -7.10 3.21 -2.64
C TRP A 58 -7.33 1.88 -3.37
N PHE A 59 -8.22 1.03 -2.87
CA PHE A 59 -8.57 -0.23 -3.51
C PHE A 59 -9.12 -0.02 -4.92
N ASP A 60 -10.07 0.90 -5.09
CA ASP A 60 -10.64 1.20 -6.41
C ASP A 60 -9.59 1.78 -7.39
N THR A 61 -8.72 2.65 -6.89
CA THR A 61 -7.62 3.23 -7.66
C THR A 61 -6.65 2.15 -8.17
N ILE A 62 -6.26 1.24 -7.27
CA ILE A 62 -5.34 0.16 -7.59
C ILE A 62 -6.02 -0.86 -8.52
N ARG A 63 -7.27 -1.25 -8.27
CA ARG A 63 -8.06 -2.12 -9.15
C ARG A 63 -8.09 -1.61 -10.59
N ARG A 64 -8.47 -0.34 -10.80
CA ARG A 64 -8.47 0.28 -12.14
C ARG A 64 -7.09 0.23 -12.80
N SER A 65 -6.04 0.47 -12.01
CA SER A 65 -4.66 0.39 -12.51
C SER A 65 -4.29 -1.03 -12.96
N THR A 66 -4.64 -2.04 -12.16
CA THR A 66 -4.37 -3.46 -12.49
C THR A 66 -5.10 -3.92 -13.76
N GLU A 67 -6.34 -3.46 -13.99
CA GLU A 67 -7.11 -3.78 -15.20
C GLU A 67 -6.43 -3.25 -16.47
N ILE A 68 -5.90 -2.03 -16.41
CA ILE A 68 -5.17 -1.40 -17.52
C ILE A 68 -3.84 -2.10 -17.78
N LEU A 69 -3.05 -2.35 -16.72
CA LEU A 69 -1.76 -3.03 -16.83
C LEU A 69 -1.92 -4.45 -17.39
N HIS A 70 -2.90 -5.20 -16.88
CA HIS A 70 -3.23 -6.53 -17.38
C HIS A 70 -3.57 -6.49 -18.89
N THR A 71 -4.44 -5.56 -19.30
CA THR A 71 -4.84 -5.40 -20.71
C THR A 71 -3.64 -5.04 -21.60
N ALA A 72 -2.67 -4.31 -21.07
CA ALA A 72 -1.43 -3.97 -21.77
C ALA A 72 -0.36 -5.08 -21.76
N GLY A 73 -0.63 -6.22 -21.11
CA GLY A 73 0.32 -7.34 -20.99
C GLY A 73 1.48 -7.06 -20.03
N ILE A 74 1.29 -6.18 -19.05
CA ILE A 74 2.28 -5.85 -18.03
C ILE A 74 1.87 -6.52 -16.71
N ASP A 75 2.75 -7.31 -16.11
CA ASP A 75 2.48 -7.90 -14.80
C ASP A 75 2.50 -6.82 -13.72
N TYR A 76 1.84 -7.11 -12.60
CA TYR A 76 1.72 -6.16 -11.52
C TYR A 76 1.79 -6.81 -10.14
N SER A 77 2.23 -5.99 -9.21
CA SER A 77 2.64 -6.35 -7.86
C SER A 77 2.27 -5.22 -6.92
N LEU A 78 2.13 -5.50 -5.62
CA LEU A 78 1.67 -4.50 -4.66
C LEU A 78 2.65 -4.30 -3.51
N ASN A 79 3.08 -3.07 -3.33
CA ASN A 79 3.84 -2.60 -2.18
C ASN A 79 2.96 -1.60 -1.41
N PRO A 80 2.35 -1.98 -0.28
CA PRO A 80 1.36 -1.15 0.42
C PRO A 80 1.94 0.08 1.15
N TRP A 81 3.24 0.36 1.02
CA TRP A 81 4.03 1.42 1.69
C TRP A 81 4.06 1.38 3.23
N MET A 82 3.01 0.90 3.87
CA MET A 82 2.94 0.66 5.30
C MET A 82 2.19 -0.64 5.62
N THR A 83 2.65 -1.33 6.66
CA THR A 83 1.92 -2.43 7.32
C THR A 83 1.40 -1.98 8.68
N VAL A 84 2.19 -1.23 9.42
CA VAL A 84 1.82 -0.68 10.75
C VAL A 84 2.16 0.79 10.93
N LEU A 85 2.87 1.38 9.95
CA LEU A 85 3.45 2.70 9.93
C LEU A 85 4.77 2.82 10.73
N HIS A 86 5.76 3.48 10.12
CA HIS A 86 7.09 3.65 10.70
C HIS A 86 7.12 4.45 12.02
N THR A 87 6.38 5.55 12.10
CA THR A 87 6.40 6.51 13.23
C THR A 87 5.31 7.55 13.02
N ASP A 88 4.85 8.24 14.06
CA ASP A 88 3.72 9.16 14.02
C ASP A 88 3.91 10.33 13.04
N ARG A 89 5.02 11.08 13.12
CA ARG A 89 5.29 12.31 12.31
C ARG A 89 4.07 13.25 12.21
N GLY A 90 3.34 13.42 13.31
CA GLY A 90 2.14 14.27 13.38
C GLY A 90 0.85 13.63 12.85
N ARG A 91 0.89 12.36 12.44
CA ARG A 91 -0.30 11.59 12.03
C ARG A 91 -1.02 11.01 13.25
N SER A 92 -2.23 10.53 13.03
CA SER A 92 -3.03 9.82 14.04
C SER A 92 -3.71 8.62 13.40
N MET A 93 -4.08 7.63 14.21
CA MET A 93 -4.93 6.54 13.75
C MET A 93 -6.25 7.08 13.20
N PRO A 94 -6.84 6.41 12.20
CA PRO A 94 -8.16 6.77 11.69
C PRO A 94 -9.22 6.77 12.80
N ALA A 95 -10.12 7.76 12.77
CA ALA A 95 -11.17 7.89 13.79
C ALA A 95 -12.17 6.72 13.79
N ASP A 96 -12.30 6.01 12.67
CA ASP A 96 -13.16 4.82 12.51
C ASP A 96 -12.44 3.50 12.84
N ARG A 97 -11.18 3.57 13.28
CA ARG A 97 -10.38 2.41 13.68
C ARG A 97 -9.94 2.57 15.13
N SER A 98 -10.43 1.71 16.01
CA SER A 98 -10.05 1.70 17.42
C SER A 98 -8.99 0.63 17.66
N PHE A 99 -7.71 0.99 17.48
CA PHE A 99 -6.59 0.10 17.78
C PHE A 99 -5.91 0.52 19.08
N ALA A 100 -5.44 -0.44 19.87
CA ALA A 100 -4.47 -0.10 20.91
C ALA A 100 -3.17 0.44 20.27
N PRO A 101 -2.63 1.57 20.75
CA PRO A 101 -1.38 2.12 20.25
C PRO A 101 -0.18 1.27 20.67
N MET A 102 0.86 1.31 19.84
CA MET A 102 2.18 0.79 20.24
C MET A 102 2.76 1.67 21.35
N VAL A 103 3.38 1.04 22.36
CA VAL A 103 4.02 1.72 23.49
C VAL A 103 5.49 1.35 23.52
N SER A 104 6.37 2.36 23.59
CA SER A 104 7.82 2.15 23.64
C SER A 104 8.27 1.61 25.01
N PRO A 105 9.50 1.07 25.13
CA PRO A 105 10.04 0.66 26.43
C PRO A 105 10.13 1.79 27.47
N ALA A 106 10.12 3.05 27.04
CA ALA A 106 10.10 4.23 27.92
C ALA A 106 8.68 4.64 28.35
N GLY A 107 7.64 3.95 27.85
CA GLY A 107 6.24 4.28 28.13
C GLY A 107 5.64 5.31 27.17
N GLU A 108 6.33 5.67 26.09
CA GLU A 108 5.81 6.62 25.09
C GLU A 108 4.74 5.93 24.24
N THR A 109 3.59 6.56 24.12
CA THR A 109 2.44 6.01 23.39
C THR A 109 2.37 6.62 21.99
N ALA A 110 2.39 5.79 20.96
CA ALA A 110 2.25 6.23 19.57
C ALA A 110 0.83 6.74 19.29
N THR A 111 0.69 7.71 18.39
CA THR A 111 -0.60 8.24 17.95
C THR A 111 -1.10 7.60 16.66
N ALA A 112 -0.23 7.02 15.84
CA ALA A 112 -0.55 6.48 14.52
C ALA A 112 -0.04 5.05 14.25
N VAL A 113 0.75 4.49 15.17
CA VAL A 113 1.30 3.12 15.06
C VAL A 113 0.52 2.18 15.97
N ALA A 114 -0.09 1.15 15.39
CA ALA A 114 -0.91 0.19 16.12
C ALA A 114 -0.07 -0.92 16.77
N SER A 115 -0.56 -1.45 17.89
CA SER A 115 0.05 -2.60 18.55
C SER A 115 -0.21 -3.88 17.78
N PHE A 116 0.83 -4.70 17.57
CA PHE A 116 0.69 -6.03 16.96
C PHE A 116 -0.15 -7.01 17.78
N ALA A 117 -0.28 -6.74 19.09
CA ALA A 117 -1.08 -7.57 19.99
C ALA A 117 -2.59 -7.23 19.94
N ASP A 118 -2.95 -6.09 19.33
CA ASP A 118 -4.33 -5.64 19.25
C ASP A 118 -5.13 -6.52 18.26
N PRO A 119 -6.23 -7.17 18.70
CA PRO A 119 -7.02 -8.04 17.84
C PRO A 119 -7.70 -7.27 16.70
N ALA A 120 -8.14 -6.03 16.92
CA ALA A 120 -8.78 -5.23 15.88
C ALA A 120 -7.80 -4.84 14.77
N TRP A 121 -6.54 -4.53 15.12
CA TRP A 121 -5.48 -4.32 14.14
C TRP A 121 -5.13 -5.60 13.38
N ARG A 122 -5.08 -6.76 14.05
CA ARG A 122 -4.83 -8.06 13.39
C ARG A 122 -5.92 -8.40 12.38
N GLU A 123 -7.18 -8.14 12.72
CA GLU A 123 -8.31 -8.28 11.79
C GLU A 123 -8.20 -7.29 10.63
N TYR A 124 -7.88 -6.03 10.92
CA TYR A 124 -7.70 -4.97 9.93
C TYR A 124 -6.61 -5.32 8.91
N ILE A 125 -5.42 -5.73 9.35
CA ILE A 125 -4.30 -5.97 8.44
C ILE A 125 -4.54 -7.24 7.60
N ALA A 126 -5.14 -8.28 8.18
CA ALA A 126 -5.54 -9.48 7.46
C ALA A 126 -6.62 -9.16 6.41
N HIS A 127 -7.61 -8.34 6.76
CA HIS A 127 -8.64 -7.87 5.83
C HIS A 127 -8.02 -7.07 4.69
N GLN A 128 -7.20 -6.06 4.99
CA GLN A 128 -6.59 -5.21 3.97
C GLN A 128 -5.72 -6.02 3.00
N TYR A 129 -4.79 -6.82 3.50
CA TYR A 129 -3.95 -7.66 2.63
C TYR A 129 -4.78 -8.67 1.84
N GLY A 130 -5.76 -9.32 2.48
CA GLY A 130 -6.64 -10.29 1.81
C GLY A 130 -7.49 -9.65 0.70
N ARG A 131 -8.04 -8.47 0.97
CA ARG A 131 -8.83 -7.69 0.02
C ARG A 131 -8.00 -7.30 -1.20
N PHE A 132 -6.83 -6.69 -0.99
CA PHE A 132 -5.95 -6.30 -2.09
C PHE A 132 -5.39 -7.52 -2.83
N ALA A 133 -5.01 -8.60 -2.15
CA ALA A 133 -4.56 -9.84 -2.80
C ALA A 133 -5.61 -10.41 -3.78
N GLY A 134 -6.91 -10.15 -3.55
CA GLY A 134 -8.00 -10.49 -4.47
C GLY A 134 -7.91 -9.87 -5.87
N LEU A 135 -7.03 -8.88 -6.08
CA LEU A 135 -6.80 -8.25 -7.38
C LEU A 135 -5.82 -9.02 -8.28
N GLY A 136 -5.28 -10.15 -7.84
CA GLY A 136 -4.46 -11.03 -8.70
C GLY A 136 -2.99 -10.63 -8.87
N PHE A 137 -2.43 -9.93 -7.88
CA PHE A 137 -1.00 -9.54 -7.87
C PHE A 137 -0.07 -10.76 -7.96
N ARG A 138 1.07 -10.59 -8.64
CA ARG A 138 2.14 -11.59 -8.63
C ARG A 138 2.78 -11.73 -7.25
N VAL A 139 3.01 -10.60 -6.59
CA VAL A 139 3.56 -10.52 -5.23
C VAL A 139 2.88 -9.37 -4.47
N VAL A 140 2.65 -9.57 -3.18
CA VAL A 140 2.24 -8.54 -2.22
C VAL A 140 3.33 -8.47 -1.15
N TRP A 141 3.93 -7.29 -0.96
CA TRP A 141 5.04 -7.10 -0.02
C TRP A 141 4.50 -6.83 1.38
N VAL A 142 5.23 -7.33 2.37
CA VAL A 142 5.15 -6.86 3.75
C VAL A 142 6.28 -5.85 3.94
N GLU A 143 5.94 -4.68 4.45
CA GLU A 143 6.91 -3.59 4.59
C GLU A 143 7.87 -3.79 5.76
N ASP A 144 9.00 -3.09 5.69
CA ASP A 144 10.05 -3.08 6.72
C ASP A 144 9.66 -2.29 7.99
N ASP A 145 8.47 -1.69 7.98
CA ASP A 145 7.82 -1.10 9.14
C ASP A 145 7.21 -2.16 10.07
N TYR A 146 7.16 -3.44 9.66
CA TYR A 146 6.70 -4.56 10.48
C TYR A 146 7.72 -4.93 11.57
N ARG A 147 7.92 -4.04 12.52
CA ARG A 147 8.89 -4.15 13.62
C ARG A 147 8.37 -3.51 14.91
N TYR A 148 8.88 -3.96 16.05
CA TYR A 148 8.44 -3.52 17.38
C TYR A 148 8.92 -2.12 17.80
N HIS A 149 9.94 -1.58 17.13
CA HIS A 149 10.56 -0.29 17.45
C HIS A 149 11.43 0.17 16.28
N ASN A 150 11.59 1.49 16.15
CA ASN A 150 12.68 2.12 15.42
C ASN A 150 13.82 2.47 16.36
#